data_AF-A0A0B7J308-F1
#
_entry.id   AF-A0A0B7J308-F1
#
_cell.length_a   1.000
_cell.length_b   1.000
_cell.length_c   1.000
_cell.angle_alpha   90.00
_cell.angle_beta   90.00
_cell.angle_gamma   90.00
#
_symmetry.space_group_name_H-M   'P 1'
#
loop_
_entity.id
_entity.type
_entity.pdbx_description
1 polymer ?
#
loop_
_entity_poly.entity_id
_entity_poly.type
_entity_poly.pdbx_seq_one_letter_code
_entity_poly.pdbx_strand_id
1 'polypeptide(L)'
;MGGTFLAIIIAYFKAKKIDSVHSATFFTTLLDYTHPDELGIFFNEATINYIKEDIKLKGYFDGQYLSNSFSLLRANDLIWTFFVNNYLLGKKPMPFDLLYWNADSTNLPAKMYEEYLQNTYCNNLLKESHNLEALGTKIDLGKVDCNSFFVAAKEDHIAPWRSIYDGVKLLNGHKIFCFTDSGHVAGVVNPPAIAKYNYRL
;
A
#
# COMPACT_ATOMS: atom_id res chain seq x y z
N MET A 1 2.00 0.74 2.58
CA MET A 1 2.60 1.36 3.79
C MET A 1 3.37 0.35 4.62
N GLY A 2 2.73 -0.62 5.27
CA GLY A 2 3.42 -1.55 6.19
C GLY A 2 4.61 -2.28 5.55
N GLY A 3 4.44 -2.85 4.35
CA GLY A 3 5.54 -3.48 3.62
C GLY A 3 6.63 -2.50 3.17
N THR A 4 6.28 -1.26 2.86
CA THR A 4 7.24 -0.19 2.52
C THR A 4 8.14 0.10 3.72
N PHE A 5 7.56 0.23 4.92
CA PHE A 5 8.33 0.39 6.15
C PHE A 5 9.17 -0.85 6.49
N LEU A 6 8.64 -2.05 6.27
CA LEU A 6 9.41 -3.28 6.42
C LEU A 6 10.68 -3.27 5.55
N ALA A 7 10.57 -2.91 4.27
CA ALA A 7 11.71 -2.83 3.37
C ALA A 7 12.75 -1.78 3.83
N ILE A 8 12.28 -0.60 4.27
CA ILE A 8 13.14 0.45 4.84
C ILE A 8 13.87 -0.05 6.09
N ILE A 9 13.19 -0.74 7.00
CA ILE A 9 13.77 -1.27 8.24
C ILE A 9 14.83 -2.34 7.92
N ILE A 10 14.57 -3.24 6.97
CA ILE A 10 15.54 -4.27 6.60
C ILE A 10 16.79 -3.62 5.97
N ALA A 11 16.61 -2.65 5.08
CA ALA A 11 17.72 -1.90 4.50
C ALA A 11 18.53 -1.13 5.56
N TYR A 12 17.84 -0.52 6.55
CA TYR A 12 18.47 0.10 7.71
C TYR A 12 19.28 -0.91 8.53
N PHE A 13 18.73 -2.10 8.81
CA PHE A 13 19.44 -3.16 9.51
C PHE A 13 20.70 -3.62 8.77
N LYS A 14 20.63 -3.75 7.44
CA LYS A 14 21.80 -4.09 6.61
C LYS A 14 22.87 -2.99 6.70
N ALA A 15 22.49 -1.71 6.67
CA ALA A 15 23.43 -0.60 6.86
C ALA A 15 24.06 -0.58 8.28
N LYS A 16 23.32 -1.00 9.30
CA LYS A 16 23.82 -1.12 10.70
C LYS A 16 24.49 -2.46 11.01
N LYS A 17 24.59 -3.37 10.04
CA LYS A 17 25.10 -4.74 10.22
C LYS A 17 24.34 -5.54 11.29
N ILE A 18 23.04 -5.30 11.40
CA ILE A 18 22.11 -6.05 12.24
C ILE A 18 21.54 -7.19 11.38
N ASP A 19 21.81 -8.43 11.74
CA ASP A 19 21.34 -9.60 11.00
C ASP A 19 20.24 -10.33 11.79
N SER A 20 19.01 -9.85 11.67
CA SER A 20 17.85 -10.38 12.41
C SER A 20 16.71 -10.85 11.52
N VAL A 21 16.74 -10.53 10.21
CA VAL A 21 15.66 -10.82 9.27
C VAL A 21 16.11 -11.87 8.27
N HIS A 22 15.58 -13.08 8.43
CA HIS A 22 15.89 -14.22 7.55
C HIS A 22 15.01 -14.23 6.28
N SER A 23 13.78 -13.74 6.40
CA SER A 23 12.84 -13.64 5.29
C SER A 23 11.85 -12.50 5.49
N ALA A 24 11.31 -11.97 4.39
CA ALA A 24 10.28 -10.93 4.39
C ALA A 24 9.10 -11.33 3.49
N THR A 25 7.90 -10.89 3.85
CA THR A 25 6.70 -11.09 3.03
C THR A 25 5.98 -9.76 2.85
N PHE A 26 5.65 -9.45 1.59
CA PHE A 26 5.09 -8.19 1.17
C PHE A 26 3.74 -8.43 0.50
N PHE A 27 2.65 -8.07 1.18
CA PHE A 27 1.31 -8.10 0.59
C PHE A 27 1.00 -6.74 -0.01
N THR A 28 0.64 -6.70 -1.30
CA THR A 28 0.15 -5.50 -2.02
C THR A 28 0.97 -4.25 -1.70
N THR A 29 2.30 -4.37 -1.81
CA THR A 29 3.26 -3.36 -1.32
C THR A 29 4.00 -2.70 -2.46
N LEU A 30 3.95 -1.36 -2.49
CA LEU A 30 4.76 -0.55 -3.38
C LEU A 30 6.14 -0.25 -2.74
N LEU A 31 7.19 -0.47 -3.52
CA LEU A 31 8.56 -0.01 -3.24
C LEU A 31 9.06 0.96 -4.33
N ASP A 32 8.51 0.84 -5.54
CA ASP A 32 8.63 1.82 -6.61
C ASP A 32 7.26 2.47 -6.86
N TYR A 33 7.23 3.81 -6.78
CA TYR A 33 6.03 4.64 -6.97
C TYR A 33 6.01 5.33 -8.35
N THR A 34 6.76 4.84 -9.34
CA THR A 34 6.82 5.46 -10.68
C THR A 34 5.45 5.42 -11.39
N HIS A 35 4.66 4.38 -11.13
CA HIS A 35 3.32 4.22 -11.73
C HIS A 35 2.28 3.90 -10.65
N PRO A 36 1.87 4.86 -9.80
CA PRO A 36 0.88 4.60 -8.74
C PRO A 36 -0.58 4.51 -9.26
N ASP A 37 -0.77 4.51 -10.59
CA ASP A 37 -2.06 4.43 -11.30
C ASP A 37 -3.09 5.46 -10.78
N GLU A 38 -4.36 5.09 -10.60
CA GLU A 38 -5.46 5.99 -10.22
C GLU A 38 -5.17 6.81 -8.95
N LEU A 39 -4.46 6.24 -7.97
CA LEU A 39 -4.06 6.98 -6.76
C LEU A 39 -3.07 8.11 -7.07
N GLY A 40 -2.21 7.94 -8.07
CA GLY A 40 -1.27 8.97 -8.50
C GLY A 40 -1.95 10.26 -8.96
N ILE A 41 -3.17 10.16 -9.50
CA ILE A 41 -3.95 11.32 -9.96
C ILE A 41 -4.38 12.21 -8.77
N PHE A 42 -4.66 11.59 -7.62
CA PHE A 42 -5.06 12.31 -6.41
C PHE A 42 -3.87 12.99 -5.73
N PHE A 43 -2.66 12.45 -5.87
CA PHE A 43 -1.43 12.98 -5.24
C PHE A 43 -0.65 13.91 -6.18
N ASN A 44 -1.31 14.97 -6.65
CA ASN A 44 -0.63 16.08 -7.32
C ASN A 44 -0.17 17.15 -6.30
N GLU A 45 0.67 18.09 -6.75
CA GLU A 45 1.26 19.13 -5.90
C GLU A 45 0.20 19.95 -5.15
N ALA A 46 -0.94 20.26 -5.79
CA ALA A 46 -2.02 21.02 -5.16
C ALA A 46 -2.69 20.25 -4.01
N THR A 47 -3.03 18.97 -4.22
CA THR A 47 -3.61 18.13 -3.17
C THR A 47 -2.64 17.94 -2.01
N ILE A 48 -1.35 17.77 -2.30
CA ILE A 48 -0.34 17.56 -1.25
C ILE A 48 -0.11 18.85 -0.45
N ASN A 49 -0.12 20.01 -1.10
CA ASN A 49 -0.05 21.29 -0.41
C ASN A 49 -1.28 21.51 0.49
N TYR A 50 -2.48 21.17 0.00
CA TYR A 50 -3.70 21.21 0.82
C TYR A 50 -3.61 20.27 2.03
N ILE A 51 -3.18 19.02 1.83
CA ILE A 51 -3.00 18.05 2.92
C ILE A 51 -1.98 18.59 3.95
N LYS A 52 -0.88 19.21 3.50
CA LYS A 52 0.13 19.81 4.39
C LYS A 52 -0.45 20.96 5.21
N GLU A 53 -1.26 21.83 4.61
CA GLU A 53 -1.90 22.93 5.32
C GLU A 53 -2.90 22.42 6.38
N ASP A 54 -3.76 21.46 6.03
CA ASP A 54 -4.71 20.86 6.97
C ASP A 54 -4.00 20.15 8.14
N ILE A 55 -2.96 19.36 7.83
CA ILE A 55 -2.13 18.67 8.82
C ILE A 55 -1.44 19.66 9.75
N LYS A 56 -0.92 20.79 9.24
CA LYS A 56 -0.29 21.84 10.07
C LYS A 56 -1.27 22.46 11.06
N LEU A 57 -2.54 22.57 10.70
CA LEU A 57 -3.57 23.11 11.58
C LEU A 57 -4.01 22.09 12.65
N LYS A 58 -4.16 20.82 12.28
CA LYS A 58 -4.68 19.77 13.19
C LYS A 58 -3.61 19.07 14.02
N GLY A 59 -2.36 19.02 13.56
CA GLY A 59 -1.27 18.26 14.17
C GLY A 59 -1.28 16.76 13.88
N TYR A 60 -2.25 16.27 13.10
CA TYR A 60 -2.36 14.89 12.63
C TYR A 60 -3.06 14.85 11.27
N PHE A 61 -2.89 13.75 10.56
CA PHE A 61 -3.69 13.45 9.38
C PHE A 61 -4.95 12.69 9.79
N ASP A 62 -6.10 13.26 9.46
CA ASP A 62 -7.41 12.70 9.76
C ASP A 62 -7.67 11.47 8.87
N GLY A 63 -7.83 10.32 9.52
CA GLY A 63 -8.05 9.03 8.86
C GLY A 63 -9.30 9.00 7.98
N GLN A 64 -10.26 9.90 8.22
CA GLN A 64 -11.46 10.01 7.41
C GLN A 64 -11.16 10.42 5.96
N TYR A 65 -10.11 11.23 5.72
CA TYR A 65 -9.71 11.56 4.35
C TYR A 65 -9.27 10.32 3.58
N LEU A 66 -8.48 9.46 4.22
CA LEU A 66 -7.99 8.23 3.62
C LEU A 66 -9.13 7.24 3.36
N SER A 67 -10.00 7.05 4.34
CA SER A 67 -11.19 6.20 4.21
C SER A 67 -12.11 6.68 3.09
N ASN A 68 -12.29 8.00 2.96
CA ASN A 68 -13.08 8.60 1.89
C ASN A 68 -12.41 8.44 0.52
N SER A 69 -11.10 8.67 0.40
CA SER A 69 -10.35 8.45 -0.85
C SER A 69 -10.40 6.99 -1.30
N PHE A 70 -10.23 6.03 -0.39
CA PHE A 70 -10.37 4.60 -0.69
C PHE A 70 -11.80 4.21 -1.11
N SER A 71 -12.81 4.80 -0.46
CA SER A 71 -14.21 4.56 -0.81
C SER A 71 -14.57 5.11 -2.20
N LEU A 72 -13.96 6.23 -2.60
CA LEU A 72 -14.14 6.83 -3.93
C LEU A 72 -13.49 6.00 -5.05
N LEU A 73 -12.31 5.41 -4.81
CA LEU A 73 -11.63 4.52 -5.76
C LEU A 73 -12.38 3.20 -6.03
N ARG A 74 -13.33 2.86 -5.16
CA ARG A 74 -14.18 1.66 -5.26
C ARG A 74 -15.65 2.03 -5.40
N ALA A 75 -15.99 3.20 -5.93
CA ALA A 75 -17.37 3.66 -6.06
C ALA A 75 -18.29 2.62 -6.74
N ASN A 76 -17.81 1.89 -7.75
CA ASN A 76 -18.60 0.86 -8.43
C ASN A 76 -18.89 -0.38 -7.54
N ASP A 77 -17.88 -0.87 -6.81
CA ASP A 77 -18.00 -2.08 -6.01
C ASP A 77 -18.66 -1.82 -4.65
N LEU A 78 -18.38 -0.68 -4.02
CA LEU A 78 -18.80 -0.37 -2.64
C LEU A 78 -20.03 0.54 -2.57
N ILE A 79 -20.23 1.43 -3.54
CA ILE A 79 -21.35 2.39 -3.54
C ILE A 79 -22.45 1.95 -4.51
N TRP A 80 -22.11 1.66 -5.76
CA TRP A 80 -23.11 1.36 -6.80
C TRP A 80 -23.74 -0.03 -6.63
N THR A 81 -22.95 -1.06 -6.36
CA THR A 81 -23.47 -2.41 -6.08
C THR A 81 -24.36 -2.44 -4.83
N PHE A 82 -24.02 -1.63 -3.82
CA PHE A 82 -24.85 -1.41 -2.63
C PHE A 82 -26.16 -0.70 -2.99
N PHE A 83 -26.10 0.40 -3.75
CA PHE A 83 -27.26 1.18 -4.16
C PHE A 83 -28.24 0.32 -4.99
N VAL A 84 -27.75 -0.41 -5.99
CA VAL A 84 -28.60 -1.28 -6.82
C VAL A 84 -29.23 -2.40 -6.00
N ASN A 85 -28.44 -3.13 -5.20
CA ASN A 85 -28.99 -4.29 -4.47
C ASN A 85 -29.91 -3.88 -3.31
N ASN A 86 -29.58 -2.82 -2.58
CA ASN A 86 -30.31 -2.46 -1.35
C ASN A 86 -31.42 -1.45 -1.62
N TYR A 87 -31.14 -0.39 -2.38
CA TYR A 87 -32.12 0.67 -2.63
C TYR A 87 -33.09 0.30 -3.74
N LEU A 88 -32.60 -0.26 -4.86
CA LEU A 88 -33.46 -0.59 -6.00
C LEU A 88 -34.08 -2.00 -5.90
N LEU A 89 -33.33 -3.00 -5.44
CA LEU A 89 -33.79 -4.39 -5.42
C LEU A 89 -34.29 -4.88 -4.05
N GLY A 90 -34.23 -4.05 -3.01
CA GLY A 90 -34.72 -4.37 -1.66
C GLY A 90 -34.05 -5.59 -1.00
N LYS A 91 -32.87 -6.00 -1.47
CA LYS A 91 -32.12 -7.12 -0.89
C LYS A 91 -31.45 -6.64 0.40
N LYS A 92 -31.41 -7.49 1.43
CA LYS A 92 -30.66 -7.18 2.65
C LYS A 92 -29.17 -7.07 2.32
N PRO A 93 -28.46 -6.03 2.82
CA PRO A 93 -27.02 -5.98 2.69
C PRO A 93 -26.43 -7.22 3.34
N MET A 94 -25.59 -7.94 2.59
CA MET A 94 -24.72 -8.94 3.19
C MET A 94 -23.82 -8.20 4.19
N PRO A 95 -23.64 -8.70 5.43
CA PRO A 95 -22.69 -8.08 6.36
C PRO A 95 -21.30 -8.15 5.73
N PHE A 96 -20.88 -7.04 5.16
CA PHE A 96 -19.57 -6.88 4.55
C PHE A 96 -18.61 -6.49 5.67
N ASP A 97 -17.99 -7.49 6.28
CA ASP A 97 -16.83 -7.35 7.18
C ASP A 97 -15.79 -6.36 6.66
N LEU A 98 -15.54 -6.36 5.35
CA LEU A 98 -14.65 -5.43 4.67
C LEU A 98 -15.08 -3.97 4.79
N LEU A 99 -16.38 -3.68 4.72
CA LEU A 99 -16.90 -2.31 4.87
C LEU A 99 -16.75 -1.83 6.31
N TYR A 100 -16.97 -2.73 7.27
CA TYR A 100 -16.77 -2.42 8.68
C TYR A 100 -15.31 -2.07 8.97
N TRP A 101 -14.37 -2.89 8.45
CA TRP A 101 -12.94 -2.61 8.56
C TRP A 101 -12.53 -1.29 7.88
N ASN A 102 -13.06 -0.99 6.69
CA ASN A 102 -12.72 0.24 5.97
C ASN A 102 -13.30 1.51 6.64
N ALA A 103 -14.42 1.39 7.35
CA ALA A 103 -15.03 2.49 8.09
C ALA A 103 -14.30 2.79 9.41
N ASP A 104 -13.55 1.84 9.95
CA ASP A 104 -12.77 2.00 11.19
C ASP A 104 -11.39 2.63 10.91
N SER A 105 -11.42 3.90 10.53
CA SER A 105 -10.22 4.63 10.12
C SER A 105 -9.31 5.01 11.30
N THR A 106 -8.01 5.11 11.05
CA THR A 106 -7.02 5.53 12.05
C THR A 106 -6.33 6.84 11.66
N ASN A 107 -6.17 7.74 12.63
CA ASN A 107 -5.37 8.95 12.44
C ASN A 107 -3.87 8.62 12.36
N LEU A 108 -3.13 9.40 11.59
CA LEU A 108 -1.68 9.25 11.42
C LEU A 108 -0.95 10.49 11.95
N PRO A 109 0.24 10.33 12.59
CA PRO A 109 1.05 11.48 12.97
C PRO A 109 1.41 12.34 11.75
N ALA A 110 1.17 13.65 11.88
CA ALA A 110 1.38 14.65 10.83
C ALA A 110 2.68 14.48 10.06
N LYS A 111 3.79 14.50 10.82
CA LYS A 111 5.15 14.46 10.28
C LYS A 111 5.44 13.17 9.54
N MET A 112 4.97 12.04 10.07
CA MET A 112 5.18 10.73 9.46
C MET A 112 4.49 10.65 8.09
N TYR A 113 3.22 11.07 8.03
CA TYR A 113 2.46 10.98 6.79
C TYR A 113 2.95 11.97 5.73
N GLU A 114 3.31 13.20 6.13
CA GLU A 114 3.92 14.19 5.24
C GLU A 114 5.20 13.65 4.59
N GLU A 115 6.12 13.11 5.40
CA GLU A 115 7.37 12.52 4.90
C GLU A 115 7.12 11.31 4.02
N TYR A 116 6.15 10.46 4.37
CA TYR A 116 5.77 9.32 3.55
C TYR A 116 5.31 9.78 2.16
N LEU A 117 4.35 10.70 2.07
CA LEU A 117 3.85 11.20 0.78
C LEU A 117 4.95 11.88 -0.04
N GLN A 118 5.74 12.76 0.58
CA GLN A 118 6.79 13.49 -0.11
C GLN A 118 7.87 12.56 -0.65
N ASN A 119 8.32 11.60 0.17
CA ASN A 119 9.44 10.72 -0.19
C ASN A 119 9.03 9.58 -1.13
N THR A 120 7.75 9.18 -1.13
CA THR A 120 7.24 8.11 -2.00
C THR A 120 6.49 8.66 -3.21
N TYR A 121 5.25 9.11 -3.03
CA TYR A 121 4.39 9.53 -4.14
C TYR A 121 4.91 10.74 -4.92
N CYS A 122 5.57 11.73 -4.28
CA CYS A 122 6.12 12.87 -5.01
C CYS A 122 7.48 12.59 -5.63
N ASN A 123 8.44 12.21 -4.78
CA ASN A 123 9.85 12.21 -5.15
C ASN A 123 10.37 10.81 -5.49
N ASN A 124 9.60 9.76 -5.14
CA ASN A 124 9.96 8.36 -5.31
C ASN A 124 11.42 8.04 -4.92
N LEU A 125 11.87 8.59 -3.78
CA LEU A 125 13.26 8.49 -3.34
C LEU A 125 13.64 7.07 -2.93
N LEU A 126 12.66 6.24 -2.58
CA LEU A 126 12.89 4.88 -2.09
C LEU A 126 13.50 3.96 -3.15
N LYS A 127 13.22 4.17 -4.44
CA LYS A 127 13.80 3.34 -5.52
C LYS A 127 15.27 3.64 -5.78
N GLU A 128 15.71 4.84 -5.44
CA GLU A 128 17.06 5.32 -5.69
C GLU A 128 17.95 5.04 -4.47
N SER A 129 19.04 4.31 -4.66
CA SER A 129 19.97 4.01 -3.56
C SER A 129 20.50 5.29 -2.92
N HIS A 130 20.43 5.34 -1.59
CA HIS A 130 20.95 6.42 -0.75
C HIS A 130 20.23 7.78 -0.82
N ASN A 131 19.08 7.88 -1.50
CA ASN A 131 18.32 9.12 -1.60
C ASN A 131 17.31 9.32 -0.46
N LEU A 132 16.89 8.24 0.20
CA LEU A 132 16.09 8.29 1.42
C LEU A 132 17.00 8.14 2.65
N GLU A 133 16.75 8.93 3.69
CA GLU A 133 17.41 8.78 4.99
C GLU A 133 16.38 8.40 6.07
N ALA A 134 16.70 7.40 6.88
CA ALA A 134 15.95 7.06 8.08
C ALA A 134 16.90 6.92 9.27
N LEU A 135 16.58 7.59 10.39
CA LEU A 135 17.39 7.55 11.62
C LEU A 135 18.89 7.84 11.37
N GLY A 136 19.19 8.90 10.62
CA GLY A 136 20.58 9.28 10.32
C GLY A 136 21.29 8.36 9.32
N THR A 137 20.56 7.46 8.65
CA THR A 137 21.13 6.37 7.85
C THR A 137 20.52 6.36 6.45
N LYS A 138 21.38 6.44 5.43
CA LYS A 138 20.97 6.37 4.03
C LYS A 138 20.49 4.96 3.69
N ILE A 139 19.31 4.88 3.09
CA ILE A 139 18.61 3.64 2.77
C ILE A 139 18.97 3.19 1.37
N ASP A 140 19.27 1.91 1.21
CA ASP A 140 19.54 1.28 -0.08
C ASP A 140 18.83 -0.09 -0.12
N LEU A 141 17.74 -0.15 -0.89
CA LEU A 141 16.97 -1.40 -1.07
C LEU A 141 17.79 -2.50 -1.75
N GLY A 142 18.81 -2.13 -2.54
CA GLY A 142 19.75 -3.08 -3.13
C GLY A 142 20.61 -3.82 -2.08
N LYS A 143 20.65 -3.38 -0.82
CA LYS A 143 21.32 -4.15 0.26
C LYS A 143 20.42 -5.20 0.90
N VAL A 144 19.14 -5.25 0.55
CA VAL A 144 18.21 -6.24 1.07
C VAL A 144 18.40 -7.56 0.32
N ASP A 145 19.00 -8.53 1.00
CA ASP A 145 19.41 -9.83 0.47
C ASP A 145 18.63 -11.02 1.06
N CYS A 146 17.69 -10.78 2.00
CA CYS A 146 16.88 -11.84 2.59
C CYS A 146 15.86 -12.41 1.60
N ASN A 147 15.48 -13.68 1.81
CA ASN A 147 14.46 -14.34 1.00
C ASN A 147 13.13 -13.58 1.12
N SER A 148 12.52 -13.22 -0.01
CA SER A 148 11.35 -12.36 -0.05
C SER A 148 10.20 -13.00 -0.81
N PHE A 149 8.99 -12.90 -0.28
CA PHE A 149 7.76 -13.34 -0.93
C PHE A 149 6.86 -12.14 -1.18
N PHE A 150 6.41 -11.94 -2.40
CA PHE A 150 5.55 -10.82 -2.78
C PHE A 150 4.20 -11.36 -3.22
N VAL A 151 3.12 -10.73 -2.75
CA VAL A 151 1.76 -11.00 -3.23
C VAL A 151 1.24 -9.75 -3.91
N ALA A 152 0.81 -9.89 -5.15
CA ALA A 152 0.13 -8.86 -5.91
C ALA A 152 -1.20 -9.38 -6.45
N ALA A 153 -2.25 -8.57 -6.34
CA ALA A 153 -3.58 -8.90 -6.83
C ALA A 153 -3.80 -8.33 -8.24
N LYS A 154 -4.41 -9.14 -9.12
CA LYS A 154 -4.56 -8.85 -10.55
C LYS A 154 -5.39 -7.60 -10.83
N GLU A 155 -6.49 -7.42 -10.11
CA GLU A 155 -7.45 -6.32 -10.26
C GLU A 155 -7.26 -5.28 -9.13
N ASP A 156 -6.03 -5.10 -8.65
CA ASP A 156 -5.69 -4.13 -7.61
C ASP A 156 -5.41 -2.74 -8.20
N HIS A 157 -6.35 -1.82 -8.00
CA HIS A 157 -6.24 -0.41 -8.40
C HIS A 157 -5.57 0.47 -7.33
N ILE A 158 -5.36 -0.04 -6.12
CA ILE A 158 -4.70 0.67 -5.02
C ILE A 158 -3.18 0.46 -5.10
N ALA A 159 -2.76 -0.77 -5.31
CA ALA A 159 -1.36 -1.14 -5.49
C ALA A 159 -1.24 -1.98 -6.77
N PRO A 160 -1.12 -1.32 -7.93
CA PRO A 160 -1.06 -2.00 -9.22
C PRO A 160 0.06 -3.04 -9.24
N TRP A 161 -0.26 -4.26 -9.65
CA TRP A 161 0.68 -5.37 -9.61
C TRP A 161 1.97 -5.12 -10.39
N ARG A 162 1.91 -4.32 -11.47
CA ARG A 162 3.09 -3.93 -12.27
C ARG A 162 4.06 -3.09 -11.44
N SER A 163 3.54 -2.14 -10.68
CA SER A 163 4.32 -1.26 -9.80
C SER A 163 4.90 -2.02 -8.61
N ILE A 164 4.15 -2.99 -8.07
CA ILE A 164 4.69 -3.96 -7.10
C ILE A 164 5.84 -4.75 -7.75
N TYR A 165 5.65 -5.26 -8.96
CA TYR A 165 6.65 -6.03 -9.69
C TYR A 165 7.91 -5.22 -10.01
N ASP A 166 7.79 -3.93 -10.29
CA ASP A 166 8.94 -3.04 -10.43
C ASP A 166 9.69 -2.87 -9.10
N GLY A 167 8.95 -2.73 -7.99
CA GLY A 167 9.52 -2.72 -6.65
C GLY A 167 10.25 -4.01 -6.26
N VAL A 168 9.77 -5.17 -6.70
CA VAL A 168 10.41 -6.48 -6.47
C VAL A 168 11.84 -6.49 -7.03
N LYS A 169 12.08 -5.84 -8.17
CA LYS A 169 13.40 -5.79 -8.82
C LYS A 169 14.44 -5.01 -8.02
N LEU A 170 14.01 -4.18 -7.06
CA LEU A 170 14.91 -3.36 -6.24
C LEU A 170 15.64 -4.15 -5.14
N LEU A 171 15.13 -5.33 -4.75
CA LEU A 171 15.76 -6.17 -3.73
C LEU A 171 16.69 -7.21 -4.37
N ASN A 172 17.80 -7.54 -3.71
CA ASN A 172 18.82 -8.45 -4.23
C ASN A 172 18.70 -9.92 -3.77
N GLY A 173 17.88 -10.20 -2.76
CA GLY A 173 17.64 -11.58 -2.28
C GLY A 173 16.90 -12.49 -3.26
N HIS A 174 16.75 -13.77 -2.91
CA HIS A 174 15.84 -14.66 -3.63
C HIS A 174 14.40 -14.18 -3.47
N LYS A 175 13.66 -14.10 -4.57
CA LYS A 175 12.33 -13.48 -4.61
C LYS A 175 11.33 -14.43 -5.25
N ILE A 176 10.20 -14.62 -4.59
CA ILE A 176 9.03 -15.31 -5.14
C ILE A 176 7.94 -14.28 -5.34
N PHE A 177 7.31 -14.27 -6.52
CA PHE A 177 6.21 -13.37 -6.84
C PHE A 177 4.93 -14.17 -7.04
N CYS A 178 4.02 -14.07 -6.07
CA CYS A 178 2.70 -14.65 -6.13
C CYS A 178 1.71 -13.65 -6.73
N PHE A 179 1.08 -14.08 -7.83
CA PHE A 179 0.05 -13.33 -8.51
C PHE A 179 -1.31 -13.96 -8.24
N THR A 180 -2.18 -13.25 -7.51
CA THR A 180 -3.52 -13.72 -7.13
C THR A 180 -4.61 -13.03 -7.95
N ASP A 181 -5.70 -13.75 -8.21
CA ASP A 181 -6.92 -13.16 -8.78
C ASP A 181 -7.59 -12.19 -7.78
N SER A 182 -8.60 -11.45 -8.27
CA SER A 182 -9.35 -10.43 -7.52
C SER A 182 -8.58 -9.13 -7.26
N GLY A 183 -9.16 -8.23 -6.46
CA GLY A 183 -8.58 -6.92 -6.13
C GLY A 183 -7.96 -6.85 -4.74
N HIS A 184 -7.45 -5.67 -4.37
CA HIS A 184 -6.61 -5.40 -3.18
C HIS A 184 -6.84 -6.32 -1.96
N VAL A 185 -8.03 -6.27 -1.34
CA VAL A 185 -8.28 -7.04 -0.11
C VAL A 185 -8.70 -8.48 -0.42
N ALA A 186 -9.62 -8.69 -1.38
CA ALA A 186 -10.16 -10.00 -1.69
C ALA A 186 -9.14 -10.97 -2.31
N GLY A 187 -8.12 -10.45 -2.98
CA GLY A 187 -7.02 -11.25 -3.51
C GLY A 187 -6.06 -11.71 -2.41
N VAL A 188 -5.79 -10.87 -1.42
CA VAL A 188 -4.88 -11.20 -0.29
C VAL A 188 -5.60 -12.04 0.77
N VAL A 189 -6.80 -11.64 1.17
CA VAL A 189 -7.61 -12.31 2.18
C VAL A 189 -8.52 -13.32 1.50
N ASN A 190 -7.93 -14.45 1.09
CA ASN A 190 -8.62 -15.56 0.45
C ASN A 190 -8.43 -16.85 1.29
N PRO A 191 -9.39 -17.20 2.16
CA PRO A 191 -9.27 -18.36 3.03
C PRO A 191 -9.11 -19.67 2.22
N PRO A 192 -8.14 -20.54 2.56
CA PRO A 192 -7.84 -21.74 1.78
C PRO A 192 -9.00 -22.74 1.73
N ALA A 193 -9.87 -22.74 2.74
CA ALA A 193 -11.03 -23.64 2.81
C ALA A 193 -12.12 -23.32 1.77
N ILE A 194 -12.21 -22.07 1.30
CA ILE A 194 -13.24 -21.62 0.37
C ILE A 194 -12.74 -21.65 -1.08
N ALA A 195 -11.41 -21.56 -1.28
CA ALA A 195 -10.74 -21.62 -2.59
C ALA A 195 -11.42 -20.76 -3.67
N LYS A 196 -11.83 -19.53 -3.29
CA LYS A 196 -12.67 -18.67 -4.12
C LYS A 196 -11.94 -18.11 -5.35
N TYR A 197 -10.63 -17.90 -5.21
CA TYR A 197 -9.77 -17.28 -6.20
C TYR A 197 -8.50 -18.12 -6.39
N ASN A 198 -7.92 -18.09 -7.61
CA ASN A 198 -6.69 -18.80 -7.92
C ASN A 198 -5.46 -17.89 -7.74
N TYR A 199 -4.28 -18.51 -7.69
CA TYR A 199 -3.00 -17.82 -7.69
C TYR A 199 -1.97 -18.52 -8.60
N ARG A 200 -0.90 -17.80 -8.93
CA ARG A 200 0.24 -18.27 -9.74
C ARG A 200 1.54 -17.83 -9.07
N LEU A 201 2.60 -18.62 -9.19
CA LEU A 201 3.95 -18.32 -8.70
C LEU A 201 4.93 -18.16 -9.87
#